data_AF-L8WDJ5-F1
#
_entry.id   AF-L8WDJ5-F1
#
_cell.length_a   1.000
_cell.length_b   1.000
_cell.length_c   1.000
_cell.angle_alpha   90.00
_cell.angle_beta   90.00
_cell.angle_gamma   90.00
#
_symmetry.space_group_name_H-M   'P 1'
#
loop_
_entity.id
_entity.type
_entity.pdbx_description
1 polymer ?
#
loop_
_entity_poly.entity_id
_entity_poly.type
_entity_poly.pdbx_seq_one_letter_code
_entity_poly.pdbx_strand_id
1 'polypeptide(L)'
;MENLITDSNRSVATYAITTLLKTGNEASVDRLMKQITGFMAEISDEFKVIVVSAVRALCLKFPSKQALMLSFLAGVLRDEGGYEFKRAVVEALFDMVARVAEARDAALAHLCEFIEDCEFTKLSVRILYLLGVEGPKSPQPTKYIRYIYNRVVLENAIVRAAAVSSLAKFGVNAIDVAMRRSVGVLLSRCLDDVDDEVRDRAAMYLKVIEEEELAQTYVKDGEMRFPMVNSCEQRLTGLVAYVNDTDAQTESFDASEIPRISKDQAKAESARAFSTRPSALDATLAINAPKAATPAAAAPSAAETQSNYAEQLAAVPELASYGPVLGSSVKPVQLTESETEYVVACVKHLFKEHVVFQVCPIFPRKDGGR
;
A
#
# COMPACT_ATOMS: atom_id res chain seq x y z
N MET A 1 -9.60 22.72 -23.68
CA MET A 1 -9.01 21.91 -22.59
C MET A 1 -7.66 22.45 -22.15
N GLU A 2 -6.67 22.68 -23.03
CA GLU A 2 -5.35 23.18 -22.59
C GLU A 2 -5.38 24.56 -21.92
N ASN A 3 -6.28 25.46 -22.33
CA ASN A 3 -6.47 26.76 -21.66
C ASN A 3 -6.96 26.62 -20.21
N LEU A 4 -7.55 25.48 -19.83
CA LEU A 4 -8.03 25.23 -18.47
C LEU A 4 -6.89 24.84 -17.52
N ILE A 5 -5.67 24.59 -18.03
CA ILE A 5 -4.49 24.32 -17.20
C ILE A 5 -4.11 25.55 -16.38
N THR A 6 -4.30 26.74 -16.93
CA THR A 6 -4.02 28.03 -16.28
C THR A 6 -5.24 28.61 -15.57
N ASP A 7 -6.28 27.79 -15.33
CA ASP A 7 -7.49 28.25 -14.64
C ASP A 7 -7.17 28.62 -13.18
N SER A 8 -7.80 29.70 -12.70
CA SER A 8 -7.73 30.13 -11.31
C SER A 8 -8.16 29.05 -10.32
N ASN A 9 -9.08 28.17 -10.71
CA ASN A 9 -9.55 27.05 -9.91
C ASN A 9 -8.61 25.84 -10.09
N ARG A 10 -7.83 25.56 -9.04
CA ARG A 10 -6.84 24.48 -9.04
C ARG A 10 -7.43 23.09 -9.23
N SER A 11 -8.67 22.86 -8.78
CA SER A 11 -9.36 21.60 -9.02
C SER A 11 -9.67 21.43 -10.51
N VAL A 12 -10.18 22.48 -11.17
CA VAL A 12 -10.46 22.47 -12.63
C VAL A 12 -9.19 22.27 -13.44
N ALA A 13 -8.12 22.97 -13.08
CA ALA A 13 -6.81 22.82 -13.71
C ALA A 13 -6.25 21.40 -13.55
N THR A 14 -6.36 20.81 -12.35
CA THR A 14 -5.91 19.44 -12.09
C THR A 14 -6.70 18.42 -12.89
N TYR A 15 -8.02 18.56 -12.96
CA TYR A 15 -8.87 17.71 -13.79
C TYR A 15 -8.51 17.84 -15.27
N ALA A 16 -8.33 19.07 -15.77
CA ALA A 16 -7.93 19.32 -17.15
C ALA A 16 -6.58 18.65 -17.48
N ILE A 17 -5.56 18.81 -16.63
CA ILE A 17 -4.25 18.16 -16.79
C ILE A 17 -4.40 16.64 -16.78
N THR A 18 -5.12 16.08 -15.81
CA THR A 18 -5.27 14.63 -15.67
C THR A 18 -5.98 14.04 -16.89
N THR A 19 -7.02 14.70 -17.39
CA THR A 19 -7.71 14.31 -18.62
C THR A 19 -6.77 14.40 -19.82
N LEU A 20 -6.01 15.50 -19.97
CA LEU A 20 -5.06 15.66 -21.06
C LEU A 20 -3.95 14.62 -21.04
N LEU A 21 -3.44 14.24 -19.87
CA LEU A 21 -2.45 13.17 -19.74
C LEU A 21 -3.04 11.80 -20.14
N LYS A 22 -4.29 11.52 -19.79
CA LYS A 22 -4.96 10.26 -20.17
C LYS A 22 -5.27 10.18 -21.67
N THR A 23 -5.78 11.27 -22.24
CA THR A 23 -6.18 11.33 -23.66
C THR A 23 -5.02 11.75 -24.57
N GLY A 24 -3.86 12.07 -24.01
CA GLY A 24 -2.69 12.53 -24.74
C GLY A 24 -2.19 11.51 -25.75
N ASN A 25 -1.82 12.03 -26.92
CA ASN A 25 -1.07 11.30 -27.94
C ASN A 25 0.44 11.55 -27.75
N GLU A 26 1.29 10.72 -28.34
CA GLU A 26 2.75 10.79 -28.18
C GLU A 26 3.33 12.18 -28.54
N ALA A 27 2.76 12.85 -29.54
CA ALA A 27 3.18 14.19 -29.97
C ALA A 27 2.89 15.30 -28.95
N SER A 28 1.84 15.14 -28.14
CA SER A 28 1.44 16.12 -27.12
C SER A 28 2.20 15.98 -25.80
N VAL A 29 2.82 14.82 -25.55
CA VAL A 29 3.50 14.51 -24.27
C VAL A 29 4.55 15.56 -23.93
N ASP A 30 5.40 15.94 -24.89
CA ASP A 30 6.49 16.88 -24.64
C ASP A 30 5.98 18.26 -24.18
N ARG A 31 4.85 18.72 -24.75
CA ARG A 31 4.22 19.98 -24.36
C ARG A 31 3.58 19.87 -22.98
N LEU A 32 2.82 18.79 -22.73
CA LEU A 32 2.13 18.57 -21.48
C LEU A 32 3.11 18.47 -20.30
N MET A 33 4.19 17.71 -20.44
CA MET A 33 5.21 17.55 -19.39
C MET A 33 5.88 18.87 -18.98
N LYS A 34 6.09 19.78 -19.95
CA LYS A 34 6.62 21.12 -19.66
C LYS A 34 5.64 21.97 -18.85
N GLN A 35 4.35 21.90 -19.16
CA GLN A 35 3.32 22.68 -18.48
C GLN A 35 3.08 22.20 -17.05
N ILE A 36 3.13 20.88 -16.80
CA ILE A 36 2.85 20.34 -15.46
C ILE A 36 3.98 20.62 -14.45
N THR A 37 5.22 20.78 -14.90
CA THR A 37 6.38 20.91 -13.98
C THR A 37 6.24 22.14 -13.09
N GLY A 38 5.83 23.30 -13.64
CA GLY A 38 5.54 24.49 -12.85
C GLY A 38 4.26 24.38 -12.01
N PHE A 39 3.26 23.66 -12.51
CA PHE A 39 1.98 23.47 -11.82
C PHE A 39 2.10 22.66 -10.52
N MET A 40 3.03 21.71 -10.44
CA MET A 40 3.21 20.83 -9.28
C MET A 40 3.52 21.61 -7.99
N ALA A 41 4.20 22.75 -8.07
CA ALA A 41 4.52 23.59 -6.92
C ALA A 41 3.29 24.33 -6.34
N GLU A 42 2.23 24.48 -7.12
CA GLU A 42 1.07 25.34 -6.80
C GLU A 42 -0.14 24.55 -6.28
N ILE A 43 -0.01 23.23 -6.12
CA ILE A 43 -1.11 22.32 -5.77
C ILE A 43 -0.84 21.50 -4.51
N SER A 44 -1.90 21.02 -3.86
CA SER A 44 -1.81 20.14 -2.69
C SER A 44 -1.31 18.74 -3.05
N ASP A 45 -0.78 18.03 -2.06
CA ASP A 45 -0.24 16.68 -2.25
C ASP A 45 -1.27 15.67 -2.77
N GLU A 46 -2.55 15.81 -2.42
CA GLU A 46 -3.64 14.99 -2.96
C GLU A 46 -3.73 15.12 -4.49
N PHE A 47 -3.67 16.35 -5.00
CA PHE A 47 -3.68 16.59 -6.45
C PHE A 47 -2.38 16.15 -7.11
N LYS A 48 -1.22 16.33 -6.44
CA LYS A 48 0.06 15.82 -6.94
C LYS A 48 0.04 14.29 -7.12
N VAL A 49 -0.56 13.55 -6.20
CA VAL A 49 -0.72 12.08 -6.30
C VAL A 49 -1.50 11.71 -7.57
N ILE A 50 -2.57 12.44 -7.90
CA ILE A 50 -3.36 12.20 -9.12
C ILE A 50 -2.52 12.44 -10.37
N VAL A 51 -1.76 13.55 -10.41
CA VAL A 51 -0.86 13.86 -11.54
C VAL A 51 0.21 12.79 -11.71
N VAL A 52 0.86 12.37 -10.61
CA VAL A 52 1.87 11.30 -10.64
C VAL A 52 1.27 9.98 -11.12
N SER A 53 0.05 9.63 -10.70
CA SER A 53 -0.62 8.42 -11.19
C SER A 53 -0.90 8.50 -12.71
N ALA A 54 -1.23 9.67 -13.23
CA ALA A 54 -1.42 9.87 -14.66
C ALA A 54 -0.10 9.77 -15.44
N VAL A 55 0.98 10.37 -14.93
CA VAL A 55 2.32 10.27 -15.53
C VAL A 55 2.83 8.82 -15.50
N ARG A 56 2.62 8.08 -14.41
CA ARG A 56 2.92 6.64 -14.31
C ARG A 56 2.25 5.85 -15.42
N ALA A 57 0.94 6.06 -15.64
CA ALA A 57 0.21 5.40 -16.71
C ALA A 57 0.74 5.78 -18.10
N LEU A 58 1.11 7.04 -18.28
CA LEU A 58 1.68 7.55 -19.54
C LEU A 58 3.04 6.92 -19.85
N CYS A 59 3.89 6.70 -18.85
CA CYS A 59 5.19 6.02 -19.00
C CYS A 59 5.03 4.62 -19.57
N LEU A 60 4.02 3.90 -19.08
CA LEU A 60 3.74 2.53 -19.53
C LEU A 60 3.09 2.51 -20.92
N LYS A 61 2.35 3.56 -21.28
CA LYS A 61 1.69 3.71 -22.59
C LYS A 61 2.65 4.14 -23.70
N PHE A 62 3.61 5.02 -23.40
CA PHE A 62 4.60 5.54 -24.36
C PHE A 62 6.04 5.37 -23.85
N PRO A 63 6.61 4.16 -23.89
CA PRO A 63 7.96 3.89 -23.39
C PRO A 63 9.06 4.70 -24.11
N SER A 64 8.86 5.07 -25.38
CA SER A 64 9.77 5.91 -26.17
C SER A 64 10.05 7.29 -25.54
N LYS A 65 9.10 7.78 -24.74
CA LYS A 65 9.18 9.08 -24.05
C LYS A 65 9.57 8.94 -22.57
N GLN A 66 10.03 7.77 -22.14
CA GLN A 66 10.35 7.49 -20.74
C GLN A 66 11.33 8.48 -20.12
N ALA A 67 12.33 8.94 -20.87
CA ALA A 67 13.38 9.81 -20.34
C ALA A 67 12.83 11.14 -19.81
N LEU A 68 11.86 11.73 -20.52
CA LEU A 68 11.19 12.96 -20.11
C LEU A 68 10.36 12.75 -18.85
N MET A 69 9.62 11.64 -18.79
CA MET A 69 8.75 11.32 -17.66
C MET A 69 9.55 10.92 -16.41
N LEU A 70 10.66 10.19 -16.60
CA LEU A 70 11.60 9.87 -15.54
C LEU A 70 12.23 11.14 -14.96
N SER A 71 12.69 12.06 -15.81
CA SER A 71 13.25 13.34 -15.38
C SER A 71 12.26 14.16 -14.56
N PHE A 72 10.98 14.19 -14.99
CA PHE A 72 9.91 14.81 -14.21
C PHE A 72 9.71 14.12 -12.85
N LEU A 73 9.57 12.79 -12.81
CA LEU A 73 9.37 12.04 -11.57
C LEU A 73 10.55 12.21 -10.60
N ALA A 74 11.78 12.19 -11.11
CA ALA A 74 12.99 12.42 -10.33
C ALA A 74 13.08 13.86 -9.80
N GLY A 75 12.67 14.85 -10.60
CA GLY A 75 12.55 16.24 -10.17
C GLY A 75 11.62 16.38 -8.97
N VAL A 76 10.38 15.92 -9.13
CA VAL A 76 9.37 16.03 -8.05
C VAL A 76 9.65 15.11 -6.86
N LEU A 77 10.48 14.07 -7.03
CA LEU A 77 10.98 13.24 -5.93
C LEU A 77 11.96 14.00 -5.03
N ARG A 78 12.70 14.99 -5.56
CA ARG A 78 13.61 15.84 -4.77
C ARG A 78 12.93 17.02 -4.09
N ASP A 79 11.80 17.49 -4.62
CA ASP A 79 11.08 18.62 -4.04
C ASP A 79 10.50 18.30 -2.66
N GLU A 80 10.07 19.29 -1.89
CA GLU A 80 9.37 19.03 -0.61
C GLU A 80 7.99 18.39 -0.86
N GLY A 81 7.58 17.46 0.01
CA GLY A 81 6.24 16.89 -0.04
C GLY A 81 5.99 15.74 0.93
N GLY A 82 4.71 15.53 1.26
CA GLY A 82 4.27 14.54 2.23
C GLY A 82 4.44 13.09 1.78
N TYR A 83 4.32 12.19 2.76
CA TYR A 83 4.53 10.75 2.58
C TYR A 83 3.71 10.15 1.43
N GLU A 84 2.41 10.47 1.32
CA GLU A 84 1.53 9.87 0.32
C GLU A 84 1.93 10.25 -1.11
N PHE A 85 2.32 11.51 -1.30
CA PHE A 85 2.84 12.00 -2.56
C PHE A 85 4.17 11.31 -2.92
N LYS A 86 5.13 11.28 -1.99
CA LYS A 86 6.42 10.60 -2.20
C LYS A 86 6.25 9.12 -2.46
N ARG A 87 5.35 8.46 -1.75
CA ARG A 87 4.96 7.06 -1.99
C ARG A 87 4.48 6.86 -3.41
N ALA A 88 3.59 7.73 -3.92
CA ALA A 88 3.09 7.62 -5.29
C ALA A 88 4.21 7.78 -6.34
N VAL A 89 5.18 8.68 -6.11
CA VAL A 89 6.33 8.87 -7.01
C VAL A 89 7.25 7.65 -6.99
N VAL A 90 7.59 7.13 -5.81
CA VAL A 90 8.42 5.92 -5.67
C VAL A 90 7.75 4.72 -6.32
N GLU A 91 6.44 4.55 -6.15
CA GLU A 91 5.66 3.51 -6.85
C GLU A 91 5.71 3.64 -8.37
N ALA A 92 5.67 4.87 -8.89
CA ALA A 92 5.80 5.09 -10.33
C ALA A 92 7.19 4.69 -10.83
N LEU A 93 8.25 5.03 -10.08
CA LEU A 93 9.63 4.63 -10.41
C LEU A 93 9.82 3.11 -10.33
N PHE A 94 9.19 2.43 -9.37
CA PHE A 94 9.25 0.97 -9.26
C PHE A 94 8.65 0.29 -10.51
N ASP A 95 7.53 0.81 -11.00
CA ASP A 95 6.93 0.33 -12.24
C ASP A 95 7.82 0.58 -13.46
N MET A 96 8.48 1.74 -13.53
CA MET A 96 9.42 2.03 -14.62
C MET A 96 10.60 1.05 -14.61
N VAL A 97 11.19 0.78 -13.44
CA VAL A 97 12.28 -0.21 -13.27
C VAL A 97 11.85 -1.60 -13.73
N ALA A 98 10.62 -2.00 -13.40
CA ALA A 98 10.09 -3.32 -13.71
C ALA A 98 9.66 -3.48 -15.17
N ARG A 99 9.12 -2.44 -15.80
CA ARG A 99 8.42 -2.54 -17.10
C ARG A 99 9.14 -1.84 -18.26
N VAL A 100 10.08 -0.94 -17.99
CA VAL A 100 10.79 -0.15 -19.01
C VAL A 100 12.30 -0.35 -18.87
N ALA A 101 12.86 -1.26 -19.66
CA ALA A 101 14.27 -1.66 -19.55
C ALA A 101 15.25 -0.48 -19.72
N GLU A 102 14.98 0.43 -20.66
CA GLU A 102 15.82 1.60 -20.94
C GLU A 102 15.86 2.62 -19.78
N ALA A 103 14.80 2.68 -18.96
CA ALA A 103 14.71 3.59 -17.82
C ALA A 103 15.36 3.03 -16.55
N ARG A 104 15.64 1.72 -16.52
CA ARG A 104 15.95 0.97 -15.30
C ARG A 104 17.12 1.54 -14.52
N ASP A 105 18.28 1.68 -15.16
CA ASP A 105 19.50 2.13 -14.47
C ASP A 105 19.40 3.58 -13.98
N ALA A 106 18.77 4.46 -14.77
CA ALA A 106 18.56 5.84 -14.40
C ALA A 106 17.55 5.99 -13.25
N ALA A 107 16.46 5.21 -13.27
CA ALA A 107 15.48 5.20 -12.19
C ALA A 107 16.08 4.66 -10.88
N LEU A 108 16.88 3.59 -10.94
CA LEU A 108 17.60 3.08 -9.76
C LEU A 108 18.60 4.11 -9.21
N ALA A 109 19.27 4.87 -10.07
CA ALA A 109 20.18 5.94 -9.62
C ALA A 109 19.44 7.03 -8.84
N HIS A 110 18.30 7.52 -9.34
CA HIS A 110 17.49 8.51 -8.61
C HIS A 110 16.93 7.98 -7.29
N LEU A 111 16.57 6.69 -7.23
CA LEU A 111 16.15 6.05 -5.99
C LEU A 111 17.29 5.94 -4.98
N CYS A 112 18.52 5.67 -5.43
CA CYS A 112 19.72 5.66 -4.59
C CYS A 112 20.02 7.04 -4.00
N GLU A 113 19.95 8.09 -4.83
CA GLU A 113 20.10 9.48 -4.38
C GLU A 113 19.04 9.83 -3.33
N PHE A 114 17.77 9.47 -3.58
CA PHE A 114 16.68 9.80 -2.68
C PHE A 114 16.83 9.15 -1.30
N ILE A 115 17.29 7.90 -1.20
CA ILE A 115 17.48 7.25 0.11
C ILE A 115 18.67 7.82 0.90
N GLU A 116 19.50 8.70 0.32
CA GLU A 116 20.59 9.31 1.08
C GLU A 116 20.10 10.25 2.16
N ASP A 117 19.05 11.02 1.85
CA ASP A 117 18.46 12.05 2.70
C ASP A 117 16.94 11.82 2.90
N CYS A 118 16.49 10.56 2.82
CA CYS A 118 15.06 10.25 2.96
C CYS A 118 14.63 10.26 4.43
N GLU A 119 13.71 11.16 4.78
CA GLU A 119 13.10 11.21 6.12
C GLU A 119 12.06 10.09 6.38
N PHE A 120 11.56 9.44 5.32
CA PHE A 120 10.48 8.46 5.44
C PHE A 120 10.99 7.04 5.54
N THR A 121 11.15 6.52 6.76
CA THR A 121 11.57 5.13 7.04
C THR A 121 10.88 4.07 6.18
N LYS A 122 9.55 4.16 6.02
CA LYS A 122 8.77 3.21 5.21
C LYS A 122 9.18 3.23 3.72
N LEU A 123 9.55 4.39 3.18
CA LEU A 123 10.00 4.48 1.79
C LEU A 123 11.43 3.95 1.66
N SER A 124 12.33 4.32 2.57
CA SER A 124 13.71 3.82 2.61
C SER A 124 13.75 2.28 2.62
N VAL A 125 12.94 1.63 3.47
CA VAL A 125 12.83 0.16 3.52
C VAL A 125 12.39 -0.44 2.18
N ARG A 126 11.39 0.16 1.53
CA ARG A 126 10.86 -0.34 0.25
C ARG A 126 11.86 -0.17 -0.89
N ILE A 127 12.57 0.95 -0.92
CA ILE A 127 13.61 1.22 -1.92
C ILE A 127 14.80 0.28 -1.70
N LEU A 128 15.25 0.12 -0.46
CA LEU A 128 16.29 -0.85 -0.12
C LEU A 128 15.92 -2.26 -0.58
N TYR A 129 14.66 -2.68 -0.34
CA TYR A 129 14.18 -3.97 -0.82
C TYR A 129 14.32 -4.10 -2.35
N LEU A 130 13.90 -3.09 -3.11
CA LEU A 130 14.03 -3.07 -4.57
C LEU A 130 15.49 -3.13 -5.00
N LEU A 131 16.37 -2.34 -4.38
CA LEU A 131 17.82 -2.35 -4.66
C LEU A 131 18.42 -3.73 -4.41
N GLY A 132 17.97 -4.44 -3.38
CA GLY A 132 18.39 -5.82 -3.12
C GLY A 132 17.92 -6.83 -4.18
N VAL A 133 16.80 -6.58 -4.86
CA VAL A 133 16.27 -7.47 -5.92
C VAL A 133 16.91 -7.15 -7.28
N GLU A 134 17.01 -5.87 -7.63
CA GLU A 134 17.46 -5.43 -8.96
C GLU A 134 18.96 -5.13 -9.03
N GLY A 135 19.56 -4.68 -7.93
CA GLY A 135 20.98 -4.32 -7.88
C GLY A 135 21.95 -5.46 -8.22
N PRO A 136 21.75 -6.72 -7.75
CA PRO A 136 22.59 -7.85 -8.14
C PRO A 136 22.54 -8.18 -9.64
N LYS A 137 21.44 -7.80 -10.33
CA LYS A 137 21.25 -8.03 -11.77
C LYS A 137 21.89 -6.94 -12.63
N SER A 138 22.34 -5.85 -12.03
CA SER A 138 22.93 -4.73 -12.75
C SER A 138 24.37 -5.06 -13.20
N PRO A 139 24.86 -4.48 -14.30
CA PRO A 139 26.25 -4.65 -14.75
C PRO A 139 27.30 -4.18 -13.71
N GLN A 140 26.92 -3.29 -12.79
CA GLN A 140 27.81 -2.77 -11.75
C GLN A 140 27.17 -2.87 -10.36
N PRO A 141 27.11 -4.06 -9.72
CA PRO A 141 26.45 -4.24 -8.42
C PRO A 141 27.13 -3.48 -7.27
N THR A 142 28.46 -3.31 -7.33
CA THR A 142 29.27 -2.68 -6.29
C THR A 142 28.82 -1.26 -5.95
N LYS A 143 28.30 -0.51 -6.94
CA LYS A 143 27.80 0.85 -6.72
C LYS A 143 26.60 0.86 -5.75
N TYR A 144 25.70 -0.11 -5.88
CA TYR A 144 24.51 -0.22 -5.03
C TYR A 144 24.85 -0.72 -3.62
N ILE A 145 25.84 -1.61 -3.49
CA ILE A 145 26.34 -2.05 -2.18
C ILE A 145 26.78 -0.86 -1.34
N ARG A 146 27.46 0.13 -1.94
CA ARG A 146 27.87 1.35 -1.23
C ARG A 146 26.68 2.14 -0.70
N TYR A 147 25.67 2.40 -1.52
CA TYR A 147 24.46 3.12 -1.09
C TYR A 147 23.75 2.38 0.05
N ILE A 148 23.64 1.05 -0.04
CA ILE A 148 23.00 0.22 1.00
C ILE A 148 23.83 0.22 2.29
N TYR A 149 25.15 0.06 2.19
CA TYR A 149 26.03 -0.01 3.37
C TYR A 149 26.02 1.30 4.17
N ASN A 150 25.97 2.45 3.49
CA ASN A 150 25.87 3.74 4.17
C ASN A 150 24.61 3.81 5.06
N ARG A 151 23.49 3.19 4.64
CA ARG A 151 22.26 3.11 5.43
C ARG A 151 22.36 2.17 6.63
N VAL A 152 23.22 1.15 6.57
CA VAL A 152 23.51 0.29 7.73
C VAL A 152 24.18 1.08 8.86
N VAL A 153 24.91 2.16 8.56
CA VAL A 153 25.65 2.90 9.60
C VAL A 153 24.87 4.11 10.11
N LEU A 154 24.14 4.80 9.24
CA LEU A 154 23.63 6.15 9.51
C LEU A 154 22.16 6.20 9.94
N GLU A 155 21.42 5.10 9.85
CA GLU A 155 19.96 5.09 9.96
C GLU A 155 19.44 4.40 11.21
N ASN A 156 18.13 4.49 11.44
CA ASN A 156 17.42 3.77 12.50
C ASN A 156 17.38 2.24 12.27
N ALA A 157 17.10 1.49 13.32
CA ALA A 157 17.11 0.03 13.33
C ALA A 157 16.31 -0.59 12.18
N ILE A 158 15.10 -0.08 11.88
CA ILE A 158 14.22 -0.63 10.83
C ILE A 158 14.87 -0.49 9.44
N VAL A 159 15.56 0.62 9.17
CA VAL A 159 16.25 0.82 7.89
C VAL A 159 17.53 -0.01 7.83
N ARG A 160 18.30 -0.08 8.91
CA ARG A 160 19.51 -0.94 9.00
C ARG A 160 19.16 -2.40 8.75
N ALA A 161 18.12 -2.88 9.41
CA ALA A 161 17.51 -4.18 9.26
C ALA A 161 17.15 -4.51 7.79
N ALA A 162 16.53 -3.57 7.08
CA ALA A 162 16.21 -3.71 5.67
C ALA A 162 17.48 -3.71 4.79
N ALA A 163 18.46 -2.88 5.12
CA ALA A 163 19.73 -2.81 4.40
C ALA A 163 20.53 -4.11 4.53
N VAL A 164 20.55 -4.75 5.71
CA VAL A 164 21.13 -6.07 5.94
C VAL A 164 20.47 -7.13 5.06
N SER A 165 19.13 -7.17 5.00
CA SER A 165 18.40 -8.05 4.08
C SER A 165 18.76 -7.80 2.61
N SER A 166 18.93 -6.54 2.22
CA SER A 166 19.31 -6.21 0.85
C SER A 166 20.73 -6.64 0.53
N LEU A 167 21.71 -6.39 1.41
CA LEU A 167 23.09 -6.86 1.26
C LEU A 167 23.16 -8.38 1.13
N ALA A 168 22.37 -9.11 1.92
CA ALA A 168 22.32 -10.56 1.83
C ALA A 168 21.94 -11.07 0.44
N LYS A 169 20.99 -10.39 -0.25
CA LYS A 169 20.64 -10.71 -1.64
C LYS A 169 21.81 -10.51 -2.60
N PHE A 170 22.68 -9.52 -2.38
CA PHE A 170 23.92 -9.36 -3.16
C PHE A 170 24.92 -10.48 -2.84
N GLY A 171 25.00 -10.93 -1.59
CA GLY A 171 25.89 -12.03 -1.18
C GLY A 171 25.48 -13.38 -1.77
N VAL A 172 24.18 -13.67 -1.79
CA VAL A 172 23.62 -14.90 -2.38
C VAL A 172 23.72 -14.89 -3.90
N ASN A 173 23.46 -13.75 -4.54
CA ASN A 173 23.52 -13.61 -6.00
C ASN A 173 24.84 -12.98 -6.47
N ALA A 174 25.93 -13.18 -5.73
CA ALA A 174 27.22 -12.58 -6.03
C ALA A 174 27.77 -13.12 -7.36
N ILE A 175 28.30 -12.22 -8.20
CA ILE A 175 28.88 -12.58 -9.51
C ILE A 175 30.22 -13.29 -9.32
N ASP A 176 30.98 -12.90 -8.29
CA ASP A 176 32.29 -13.48 -7.98
C ASP A 176 32.49 -13.71 -6.47
N VAL A 177 33.55 -14.45 -6.14
CA VAL A 177 33.92 -14.80 -4.76
C VAL A 177 34.34 -13.57 -3.96
N ALA A 178 34.91 -12.55 -4.61
CA ALA A 178 35.38 -11.33 -3.95
C ALA A 178 34.22 -10.48 -3.43
N MET A 179 33.16 -10.33 -4.22
CA MET A 179 31.91 -9.67 -3.87
C MET A 179 31.21 -10.40 -2.73
N ARG A 180 31.10 -11.73 -2.83
CA ARG A 180 30.53 -12.56 -1.75
C ARG A 180 31.30 -12.38 -0.44
N ARG A 181 32.64 -12.41 -0.48
CA ARG A 181 33.49 -12.14 0.69
C ARG A 181 33.30 -10.73 1.22
N SER A 182 33.22 -9.74 0.34
CA SER A 182 33.01 -8.34 0.72
C SER A 182 31.68 -8.16 1.45
N VAL A 183 30.58 -8.70 0.91
CA VAL A 183 29.27 -8.71 1.56
C VAL A 183 29.34 -9.43 2.91
N GLY A 184 30.01 -10.58 2.99
CA GLY A 184 30.20 -11.30 4.25
C GLY A 184 30.91 -10.47 5.33
N VAL A 185 31.93 -9.69 4.95
CA VAL A 185 32.60 -8.75 5.87
C VAL A 185 31.64 -7.65 6.33
N LEU A 186 30.81 -7.10 5.44
CA LEU A 186 29.84 -6.07 5.81
C LEU A 186 28.77 -6.62 6.77
N LEU A 187 28.25 -7.82 6.51
CA LEU A 187 27.27 -8.48 7.38
C LEU A 187 27.89 -8.87 8.74
N SER A 188 29.14 -9.30 8.76
CA SER A 188 29.83 -9.63 10.03
C SER A 188 29.94 -8.43 10.96
N ARG A 189 30.09 -7.21 10.42
CA ARG A 189 30.08 -5.97 11.23
C ARG A 189 28.70 -5.67 11.83
N CYS A 190 27.63 -6.19 11.24
CA CYS A 190 26.28 -6.00 11.76
C CYS A 190 25.96 -6.94 12.94
N LEU A 191 26.83 -7.91 13.24
CA LEU A 191 26.69 -8.77 14.42
C LEU A 191 26.89 -8.01 15.74
N ASP A 192 27.59 -6.87 15.69
CA ASP A 192 27.83 -5.99 16.84
C ASP A 192 26.82 -4.82 16.89
N ASP A 193 25.73 -4.86 16.10
CA ASP A 193 24.69 -3.81 16.14
C ASP A 193 24.02 -3.76 17.53
N VAL A 194 23.52 -2.59 17.91
CA VAL A 194 22.81 -2.39 19.18
C VAL A 194 21.44 -3.06 19.19
N ASP A 195 20.82 -3.18 18.02
CA ASP A 195 19.48 -3.72 17.82
C ASP A 195 19.52 -5.23 17.58
N ASP A 196 18.67 -5.96 18.28
CA ASP A 196 18.61 -7.43 18.21
C ASP A 196 18.11 -7.91 16.84
N GLU A 197 17.12 -7.24 16.25
CA GLU A 197 16.60 -7.61 14.93
C GLU A 197 17.71 -7.55 13.86
N VAL A 198 18.51 -6.47 13.87
CA VAL A 198 19.60 -6.29 12.93
C VAL A 198 20.68 -7.37 13.10
N ARG A 199 21.07 -7.66 14.35
CA ARG A 199 22.07 -8.70 14.67
C ARG A 199 21.61 -10.08 14.26
N ASP A 200 20.40 -10.47 14.64
CA ASP A 200 19.85 -11.80 14.37
C ASP A 200 19.69 -12.03 12.87
N ARG A 201 19.24 -10.99 12.15
CA ARG A 201 19.15 -11.02 10.70
C ARG A 201 20.52 -11.15 10.03
N ALA A 202 21.54 -10.44 10.52
CA ALA A 202 22.90 -10.56 10.01
C ALA A 202 23.48 -11.97 10.25
N ALA A 203 23.29 -12.53 11.45
CA ALA A 203 23.71 -13.88 11.80
C ALA A 203 23.04 -14.93 10.91
N MET A 204 21.71 -14.82 10.71
CA MET A 204 20.97 -15.68 9.81
C MET A 204 21.52 -15.59 8.38
N TYR A 205 21.69 -14.38 7.84
CA TYR A 205 22.12 -14.24 6.45
C TYR A 205 23.56 -14.66 6.19
N LEU A 206 24.46 -14.55 7.17
CA LEU A 206 25.80 -15.13 7.05
C LEU A 206 25.72 -16.65 6.82
N LYS A 207 24.86 -17.34 7.57
CA LYS A 207 24.62 -18.78 7.38
C LYS A 207 23.93 -19.10 6.05
N VAL A 208 22.92 -18.32 5.69
CA VAL A 208 22.22 -18.47 4.39
C VAL A 208 23.16 -18.26 3.20
N ILE A 209 24.13 -17.34 3.32
CA ILE A 209 25.12 -17.17 2.26
C ILE A 209 26.00 -18.41 2.18
N GLU A 210 26.51 -18.92 3.30
CA GLU A 210 27.35 -20.13 3.38
C GLU A 210 26.66 -21.38 2.78
N GLU A 211 25.38 -21.59 3.08
CA GLU A 211 24.62 -22.79 2.71
C GLU A 211 23.66 -22.55 1.53
N GLU A 212 23.94 -23.21 0.41
CA GLU A 212 23.19 -23.02 -0.85
C GLU A 212 21.71 -23.45 -0.76
N GLU A 213 21.39 -24.49 0.02
CA GLU A 213 19.99 -24.94 0.23
C GLU A 213 19.16 -23.87 0.97
N LEU A 214 19.75 -23.22 1.98
CA LEU A 214 19.11 -22.11 2.68
C LEU A 214 18.96 -20.90 1.76
N ALA A 215 19.96 -20.62 0.91
CA ALA A 215 19.90 -19.54 -0.06
C ALA A 215 18.75 -19.74 -1.07
N GLN A 216 18.55 -20.97 -1.56
CA GLN A 216 17.46 -21.32 -2.46
C GLN A 216 16.09 -21.15 -1.79
N THR A 217 15.98 -21.61 -0.54
CA THR A 217 14.74 -21.57 0.24
C THR A 217 14.34 -20.14 0.65
N TYR A 218 15.29 -19.35 1.14
CA TYR A 218 15.00 -18.10 1.86
C TYR A 218 15.33 -16.80 1.09
N VAL A 219 16.03 -16.89 -0.04
CA VAL A 219 16.49 -15.67 -0.75
C VAL A 219 16.20 -15.73 -2.26
N LYS A 220 16.50 -16.85 -2.92
CA LYS A 220 16.33 -16.97 -4.39
C LYS A 220 14.85 -17.01 -4.78
N ASP A 221 14.52 -16.31 -5.86
CA ASP A 221 13.14 -16.07 -6.27
C ASP A 221 12.39 -17.32 -6.75
N GLY A 222 13.09 -18.37 -7.19
CA GLY A 222 12.49 -19.54 -7.85
C GLY A 222 11.72 -20.48 -6.92
N GLU A 223 12.18 -20.67 -5.68
CA GLU A 223 11.61 -21.64 -4.74
C GLU A 223 10.96 -21.00 -3.53
N MET A 224 11.18 -19.70 -3.32
CA MET A 224 10.66 -19.03 -2.14
C MET A 224 9.13 -18.89 -2.21
N ARG A 225 8.47 -19.66 -1.35
CA ARG A 225 7.01 -19.65 -1.19
C ARG A 225 6.64 -18.86 0.06
N PHE A 226 5.79 -17.86 -0.09
CA PHE A 226 5.30 -17.07 1.03
C PHE A 226 3.82 -17.38 1.29
N PRO A 227 3.38 -17.30 2.55
CA PRO A 227 1.96 -17.25 2.85
C PRO A 227 1.31 -16.10 2.07
N MET A 228 0.20 -16.37 1.39
CA MET A 228 -0.64 -15.30 0.83
C MET A 228 -1.00 -14.29 1.92
N VAL A 229 -1.03 -12.98 1.60
CA VAL A 229 -1.44 -11.94 2.58
C VAL A 229 -2.84 -12.22 3.10
N ASN A 230 -3.77 -12.57 2.21
CA ASN A 230 -5.14 -12.95 2.58
C ASN A 230 -5.19 -14.27 3.38
N SER A 231 -4.21 -15.16 3.18
CA SER A 231 -4.09 -16.40 3.96
C SER A 231 -3.42 -16.16 5.33
N CYS A 232 -2.66 -15.07 5.51
CA CYS A 232 -2.20 -14.63 6.83
C CYS A 232 -3.36 -14.14 7.69
N GLU A 233 -4.34 -13.42 7.13
CA GLU A 233 -5.57 -13.01 7.84
C GLU A 233 -6.43 -14.23 8.21
N GLN A 234 -6.59 -15.17 7.28
CA GLN A 234 -7.26 -16.45 7.57
C GLN A 234 -6.53 -17.23 8.67
N ARG A 235 -5.19 -17.19 8.71
CA ARG A 235 -4.40 -17.79 9.78
C ARG A 235 -4.54 -17.06 11.11
N LEU A 236 -4.59 -15.73 11.11
CA LEU A 236 -4.81 -14.97 12.32
C LEU A 236 -6.18 -15.34 12.89
N THR A 237 -7.18 -15.45 12.02
CA THR A 237 -8.53 -15.90 12.38
C THR A 237 -8.53 -17.34 12.91
N GLY A 238 -7.83 -18.26 12.25
CA GLY A 238 -7.69 -19.65 12.67
C GLY A 238 -6.92 -19.83 13.98
N LEU A 239 -5.86 -19.04 14.19
CA LEU A 239 -5.11 -19.01 15.45
C LEU A 239 -5.97 -18.42 16.58
N VAL A 240 -6.73 -17.35 16.31
CA VAL A 240 -7.67 -16.78 17.27
C VAL A 240 -8.75 -17.79 17.64
N ALA A 241 -9.28 -18.55 16.68
CA ALA A 241 -10.23 -19.63 16.94
C ALA A 241 -9.60 -20.74 17.79
N TYR A 242 -8.39 -21.18 17.47
CA TYR A 242 -7.63 -22.18 18.23
C TYR A 242 -7.33 -21.73 19.67
N VAL A 243 -6.98 -20.45 19.88
CA VAL A 243 -6.73 -19.89 21.22
C VAL A 243 -8.03 -19.78 22.02
N ASN A 244 -9.16 -19.48 21.38
CA ASN A 244 -10.44 -19.32 22.04
C ASN A 244 -11.18 -20.64 22.30
N ASP A 245 -10.84 -21.71 21.60
CA ASP A 245 -11.42 -23.04 21.79
C ASP A 245 -10.51 -23.90 22.67
N THR A 246 -11.00 -24.29 23.84
CA THR A 246 -10.24 -25.07 24.82
C THR A 246 -10.10 -26.53 24.39
N ASP A 247 -11.03 -27.04 23.57
CA ASP A 247 -11.00 -28.40 23.05
C ASP A 247 -10.06 -28.51 21.84
N ALA A 248 -9.88 -27.42 21.08
CA ALA A 248 -8.92 -27.36 19.97
C ALA A 248 -7.45 -27.37 20.45
N GLN A 249 -7.18 -26.97 21.70
CA GLN A 249 -5.83 -26.95 22.29
C GLN A 249 -5.27 -28.34 22.62
N THR A 250 -6.07 -29.39 22.44
CA THR A 250 -5.65 -30.78 22.66
C THR A 250 -4.65 -31.25 21.60
N GLU A 251 -4.68 -30.65 20.40
CA GLU A 251 -3.73 -30.93 19.31
C GLU A 251 -2.90 -29.67 18.98
N SER A 252 -1.68 -29.84 18.49
CA SER A 252 -0.84 -28.69 18.12
C SER A 252 -1.38 -27.98 16.88
N PHE A 253 -1.42 -26.65 16.90
CA PHE A 253 -1.79 -25.84 15.73
C PHE A 253 -0.95 -26.17 14.49
N ASP A 254 -1.60 -26.65 13.42
CA ASP A 254 -0.91 -27.01 12.17
C ASP A 254 -0.69 -25.78 11.28
N ALA A 255 0.56 -25.36 11.16
CA ALA A 255 0.97 -24.25 10.29
C ALA A 255 1.24 -24.68 8.83
N SER A 256 1.01 -25.94 8.46
CA SER A 256 1.28 -26.47 7.12
C SER A 256 0.12 -26.28 6.14
N GLU A 257 -1.11 -26.14 6.62
CA GLU A 257 -2.33 -25.98 5.81
C GLU A 257 -2.43 -24.65 5.06
N ILE A 258 -1.49 -23.74 5.26
CA ILE A 258 -1.54 -22.39 4.72
C ILE A 258 -1.23 -22.43 3.22
N PRO A 259 -2.13 -21.88 2.37
CA PRO A 259 -1.82 -21.69 0.98
C PRO A 259 -0.57 -20.79 0.83
N ARG A 260 0.51 -21.40 0.34
CA ARG A 260 1.73 -20.68 -0.01
C ARG A 260 1.76 -20.43 -1.51
N ILE A 261 2.12 -19.22 -1.90
CA ILE A 261 2.28 -18.85 -3.30
C ILE A 261 3.71 -18.49 -3.64
N SER A 262 4.07 -18.66 -4.91
CA SER A 262 5.35 -18.19 -5.42
C SER A 262 5.33 -16.68 -5.65
N LYS A 263 6.51 -16.06 -5.69
CA LYS A 263 6.64 -14.63 -6.06
C LYS A 263 6.05 -14.32 -7.43
N ASP A 264 6.11 -15.25 -8.38
CA ASP A 264 5.57 -15.04 -9.73
C ASP A 264 4.04 -15.04 -9.75
N GLN A 265 3.40 -15.86 -8.91
CA GLN A 265 1.95 -15.81 -8.70
C GLN A 265 1.54 -14.48 -8.06
N ALA A 266 2.27 -14.01 -7.03
CA ALA A 266 2.03 -12.69 -6.44
C ALA A 266 2.17 -11.55 -7.46
N LYS A 267 3.21 -11.59 -8.31
CA LYS A 267 3.43 -10.60 -9.37
C LYS A 267 2.28 -10.64 -10.39
N ALA A 268 1.84 -11.82 -10.83
CA ALA A 268 0.74 -11.96 -11.77
C ALA A 268 -0.58 -11.40 -11.21
N GLU A 269 -0.86 -11.64 -9.93
CA GLU A 269 -2.06 -11.11 -9.26
C GLU A 269 -1.99 -9.59 -9.09
N SER A 270 -0.82 -9.05 -8.72
CA SER A 270 -0.61 -7.59 -8.64
C SER A 270 -0.73 -6.91 -10.01
N ALA A 271 -0.28 -7.56 -11.08
CA ALA A 271 -0.41 -7.06 -12.45
C ALA A 271 -1.87 -7.05 -12.91
N ARG A 272 -2.66 -8.08 -12.53
CA ARG A 272 -4.11 -8.11 -12.76
C ARG A 272 -4.81 -7.00 -11.98
N ALA A 273 -4.50 -6.83 -10.69
CA ALA A 273 -5.06 -5.76 -9.86
C ALA A 273 -4.72 -4.36 -10.41
N PHE A 274 -3.54 -4.18 -11.01
CA PHE A 274 -3.17 -2.93 -11.68
C PHE A 274 -4.02 -2.67 -12.94
N SER A 275 -4.32 -3.70 -13.72
CA SER A 275 -5.16 -3.57 -14.92
C SER A 275 -6.64 -3.32 -14.61
N THR A 276 -7.12 -3.74 -13.44
CA THR A 276 -8.53 -3.59 -13.01
C THR A 276 -8.75 -2.41 -12.08
N ARG A 277 -7.71 -1.70 -11.63
CA ARG A 277 -7.84 -0.57 -10.72
C ARG A 277 -8.52 0.60 -11.44
N PRO A 278 -9.67 1.11 -10.96
CA PRO A 278 -10.24 2.35 -11.47
C PRO A 278 -9.19 3.44 -11.31
N SER A 279 -9.03 4.29 -12.33
CA SER A 279 -8.10 5.40 -12.21
C SER A 279 -8.55 6.35 -11.10
N ALA A 280 -7.63 7.07 -10.45
CA ALA A 280 -7.97 8.06 -9.42
C ALA A 280 -9.06 9.05 -9.88
N LEU A 281 -9.09 9.36 -11.18
CA LEU A 281 -10.15 10.17 -11.78
C LEU A 281 -11.53 9.49 -11.74
N ASP A 282 -11.61 8.18 -11.99
CA ASP A 282 -12.86 7.41 -11.94
C ASP A 282 -13.37 7.30 -10.50
N ALA A 283 -12.46 7.19 -9.54
CA ALA A 283 -12.78 7.26 -8.12
C ALA A 283 -13.31 8.65 -7.72
N THR A 284 -12.70 9.74 -8.19
CA THR A 284 -13.19 11.11 -7.92
C THR A 284 -14.49 11.47 -8.67
N LEU A 285 -14.70 10.93 -9.88
CA LEU A 285 -15.95 11.10 -10.63
C LEU A 285 -17.08 10.26 -10.05
N ALA A 286 -16.80 9.09 -9.46
CA ALA A 286 -17.78 8.29 -8.74
C ALA A 286 -18.28 8.94 -7.44
N ILE A 287 -17.52 9.89 -6.88
CA ILE A 287 -17.94 10.68 -5.71
C ILE A 287 -18.89 11.82 -6.12
N ASN A 288 -18.84 12.30 -7.37
CA ASN A 288 -19.61 13.47 -7.85
C ASN A 288 -20.61 13.18 -9.00
N ALA A 289 -20.79 11.94 -9.42
CA ALA A 289 -21.81 11.57 -10.41
C ALA A 289 -23.20 11.39 -9.77
N PRO A 290 -24.30 11.90 -10.37
CA PRO A 290 -25.63 11.53 -9.95
C PRO A 290 -25.81 10.03 -10.22
N LYS A 291 -25.96 9.23 -9.15
CA LYS A 291 -26.12 7.77 -9.23
C LYS A 291 -27.33 7.42 -10.10
N ALA A 292 -27.08 7.05 -11.36
CA ALA A 292 -27.99 6.26 -12.16
C ALA A 292 -27.90 4.81 -11.67
N ALA A 293 -29.03 4.32 -11.17
CA ALA A 293 -29.14 3.00 -10.55
C ALA A 293 -29.00 1.87 -11.58
N THR A 294 -28.13 0.91 -11.27
CA THR A 294 -28.28 -0.51 -11.63
C THR A 294 -27.85 -1.36 -10.42
N PRO A 295 -28.40 -2.58 -10.28
CA PRO A 295 -28.96 -3.04 -9.01
C PRO A 295 -27.91 -3.66 -8.09
N ALA A 296 -27.55 -2.94 -7.03
CA ALA A 296 -27.00 -3.55 -5.83
C ALA A 296 -28.12 -4.28 -5.07
N ALA A 297 -27.76 -5.38 -4.42
CA ALA A 297 -28.63 -6.15 -3.53
C ALA A 297 -29.53 -5.23 -2.69
N ALA A 298 -30.83 -5.52 -2.69
CA ALA A 298 -31.85 -4.69 -2.08
C ALA A 298 -31.44 -4.31 -0.65
N ALA A 299 -31.31 -3.00 -0.39
CA ALA A 299 -31.37 -2.49 0.96
C ALA A 299 -32.70 -2.95 1.57
N PRO A 300 -32.72 -3.45 2.81
CA PRO A 300 -33.94 -3.96 3.40
C PRO A 300 -35.01 -2.87 3.37
N SER A 301 -36.21 -3.24 2.94
CA SER A 301 -37.34 -2.32 2.90
C SER A 301 -37.61 -1.74 4.29
N ALA A 302 -38.31 -0.61 4.35
CA ALA A 302 -38.71 0.00 5.63
C ALA A 302 -39.49 -0.98 6.52
N ALA A 303 -40.18 -1.96 5.92
CA ALA A 303 -40.87 -3.03 6.63
C ALA A 303 -39.92 -4.08 7.22
N GLU A 304 -38.88 -4.49 6.48
CA GLU A 304 -37.85 -5.43 6.96
C GLU A 304 -37.01 -4.83 8.09
N THR A 305 -36.72 -3.52 8.00
CA THR A 305 -36.00 -2.80 9.05
C THR A 305 -36.84 -2.66 10.32
N GLN A 306 -38.17 -2.47 10.19
CA GLN A 306 -39.08 -2.45 11.33
C GLN A 306 -39.24 -3.84 11.98
N SER A 307 -39.24 -4.90 11.18
CA SER A 307 -39.27 -6.29 11.69
C SER A 307 -38.03 -6.60 12.52
N ASN A 308 -36.84 -6.21 12.04
CA ASN A 308 -35.58 -6.43 12.75
C ASN A 308 -35.52 -5.70 14.10
N TYR A 309 -36.04 -4.47 14.20
CA TYR A 309 -36.09 -3.75 15.48
C TYR A 309 -37.09 -4.38 16.46
N ALA A 310 -38.21 -4.91 15.97
CA ALA A 310 -39.19 -5.59 16.82
C ALA A 310 -38.58 -6.85 17.47
N GLU A 311 -37.83 -7.64 16.70
CA GLU A 311 -37.11 -8.82 17.21
C GLU A 311 -36.02 -8.45 18.22
N GLN A 312 -35.21 -7.42 17.93
CA GLN A 312 -34.15 -6.95 18.83
C GLN A 312 -34.70 -6.47 20.17
N LEU A 313 -35.81 -5.72 20.16
CA LEU A 313 -36.41 -5.19 21.39
C LEU A 313 -37.15 -6.26 22.19
N ALA A 314 -37.69 -7.28 21.52
CA ALA A 314 -38.28 -8.45 22.18
C ALA A 314 -37.22 -9.33 22.89
N ALA A 315 -35.97 -9.29 22.43
CA ALA A 315 -34.87 -10.02 23.06
C ALA A 315 -34.36 -9.38 24.37
N VAL A 316 -34.81 -8.17 24.72
CA VAL A 316 -34.44 -7.46 25.96
C VAL A 316 -35.51 -7.72 27.04
N PRO A 317 -35.25 -8.58 28.04
CA PRO A 317 -36.26 -8.99 29.03
C PRO A 317 -36.86 -7.83 29.82
N GLU A 318 -36.07 -6.77 30.06
CA GLU A 318 -36.49 -5.58 30.81
C GLU A 318 -37.56 -4.76 30.08
N LEU A 319 -37.64 -4.87 28.75
CA LEU A 319 -38.63 -4.16 27.92
C LEU A 319 -39.91 -4.98 27.68
N ALA A 320 -39.96 -6.24 28.13
CA ALA A 320 -41.12 -7.11 27.93
C ALA A 320 -42.42 -6.53 28.52
N SER A 321 -42.31 -5.76 29.61
CA SER A 321 -43.45 -5.10 30.27
C SER A 321 -44.07 -3.97 29.44
N TYR A 322 -43.37 -3.43 28.43
CA TYR A 322 -43.84 -2.31 27.60
C TYR A 322 -44.73 -2.76 26.42
N GLY A 323 -44.84 -4.06 26.18
CA GLY A 323 -45.63 -4.64 25.10
C GLY A 323 -44.94 -4.54 23.74
N PRO A 324 -45.66 -4.81 22.63
CA PRO A 324 -45.08 -4.76 21.29
C PRO A 324 -44.76 -3.32 20.85
N VAL A 325 -43.68 -3.15 20.10
CA VAL A 325 -43.30 -1.88 19.47
C VAL A 325 -44.34 -1.49 18.43
N LEU A 326 -44.89 -0.27 18.55
CA LEU A 326 -45.88 0.29 17.62
C LEU A 326 -45.24 0.93 16.39
N GLY A 327 -44.00 1.41 16.52
CA GLY A 327 -43.27 1.99 15.39
C GLY A 327 -41.86 2.44 15.78
N SER A 328 -40.94 2.33 14.82
CA SER A 328 -39.56 2.77 14.95
C SER A 328 -39.23 3.84 13.91
N SER A 329 -38.35 4.77 14.24
CA SER A 329 -37.87 5.77 13.28
C SER A 329 -37.20 5.10 12.08
N VAL A 330 -37.58 5.51 10.86
CA VAL A 330 -37.17 4.88 9.60
C VAL A 330 -35.65 4.98 9.35
N LYS A 331 -34.99 6.01 9.88
CA LYS A 331 -33.54 6.20 9.79
C LYS A 331 -32.98 6.57 11.17
N PRO A 332 -31.82 6.03 11.57
CA PRO A 332 -31.10 6.49 12.76
C PRO A 332 -30.73 7.96 12.64
N VAL A 333 -30.92 8.73 13.72
CA VAL A 333 -30.54 10.15 13.81
C VAL A 333 -29.17 10.24 14.48
N GLN A 334 -28.19 10.88 13.83
CA GLN A 334 -26.87 11.08 14.43
C GLN A 334 -26.96 12.07 15.59
N LEU A 335 -26.39 11.68 16.73
CA LEU A 335 -26.29 12.48 17.95
C LEU A 335 -24.92 13.15 18.10
N THR A 336 -23.89 12.64 17.42
CA THR A 336 -22.55 13.25 17.38
C THR A 336 -22.17 13.64 15.95
N GLU A 337 -21.25 14.60 15.83
CA GLU A 337 -20.71 15.03 14.55
C GLU A 337 -19.86 13.92 13.93
N SER A 338 -19.91 13.80 12.59
CA SER A 338 -19.25 12.74 11.84
C SER A 338 -17.72 12.77 11.89
N GLU A 339 -17.13 13.87 12.38
CA GLU A 339 -15.67 14.07 12.50
C GLU A 339 -15.12 13.63 13.86
N THR A 340 -15.98 13.19 14.78
CA THR A 340 -15.57 12.69 16.09
C THR A 340 -15.20 11.20 16.03
N GLU A 341 -14.27 10.77 16.90
CA GLU A 341 -13.81 9.37 16.97
C GLU A 341 -14.94 8.36 17.21
N TYR A 342 -16.04 8.81 17.82
CA TYR A 342 -17.24 8.02 18.10
C TYR A 342 -18.47 8.66 17.47
N VAL A 343 -18.94 8.08 16.36
CA VAL A 343 -20.22 8.46 15.78
C VAL A 343 -21.32 7.71 16.51
N VAL A 344 -22.23 8.43 17.18
CA VAL A 344 -23.36 7.85 17.90
C VAL A 344 -24.62 8.19 17.15
N ALA A 345 -25.42 7.18 16.82
CA ALA A 345 -26.75 7.36 16.25
C ALA A 345 -27.82 6.84 17.19
N CYS A 346 -29.02 7.40 17.10
CA CYS A 346 -30.15 7.04 17.91
C CYS A 346 -31.35 6.65 17.04
N VAL A 347 -32.02 5.57 17.42
CA VAL A 347 -33.29 5.13 16.87
C VAL A 347 -34.36 5.31 17.95
N LYS A 348 -35.49 5.91 17.57
CA LYS A 348 -36.63 6.11 18.47
C LYS A 348 -37.65 5.00 18.24
N HIS A 349 -38.06 4.35 19.32
CA HIS A 349 -39.11 3.32 19.32
C HIS A 349 -40.30 3.78 20.16
N LEU A 350 -41.49 3.60 19.59
CA LEU A 350 -42.76 3.97 20.21
C LEU A 350 -43.45 2.71 20.73
N PHE A 351 -43.79 2.71 22.02
CA PHE A 351 -44.65 1.73 22.67
C PHE A 351 -45.97 2.42 23.06
N LYS A 352 -46.94 1.64 23.56
CA LYS A 352 -48.26 2.15 23.92
C LYS A 352 -48.22 3.29 24.95
N GLU A 353 -47.34 3.17 25.95
CA GLU A 353 -47.22 4.15 27.05
C GLU A 353 -45.79 4.67 27.24
N HIS A 354 -44.84 4.20 26.44
CA HIS A 354 -43.40 4.49 26.61
C HIS A 354 -42.73 4.87 25.30
N VAL A 355 -41.65 5.64 25.39
CA VAL A 355 -40.75 5.95 24.27
C VAL A 355 -39.36 5.47 24.64
N VAL A 356 -38.78 4.60 23.82
CA VAL A 356 -37.44 4.03 24.04
C VAL A 356 -36.48 4.59 23.00
N PHE A 357 -35.30 5.01 23.45
CA PHE A 357 -34.22 5.50 22.59
C PHE A 357 -33.10 4.47 22.56
N GLN A 358 -32.95 3.77 21.42
CA GLN A 358 -31.83 2.88 21.19
C GLN A 358 -30.64 3.72 20.73
N VAL A 359 -29.56 3.71 21.51
CA VAL A 359 -28.33 4.44 21.18
C VAL A 359 -27.34 3.44 20.59
N CYS A 360 -27.09 3.55 19.29
CA CYS A 360 -26.18 2.71 18.55
C CYS A 360 -24.85 3.46 18.37
N PRO A 361 -23.76 3.05 19.06
CA PRO A 361 -22.43 3.48 18.67
C PRO A 361 -22.15 2.93 17.28
N ILE A 362 -22.05 3.82 16.30
CA ILE A 362 -21.50 3.52 14.99
C ILE A 362 -19.99 3.58 15.20
N PHE A 363 -19.41 2.44 15.56
CA PHE A 363 -17.98 2.29 15.38
C PHE A 363 -17.72 2.50 13.90
N PRO A 364 -16.82 3.44 13.50
CA PRO A 364 -16.33 3.41 12.15
C PRO A 364 -15.88 1.97 11.94
N ARG A 365 -16.44 1.30 10.92
CA ARG A 365 -15.81 0.08 10.42
C ARG A 365 -14.37 0.50 10.22
N LYS A 366 -13.47 0.00 11.06
CA LYS A 366 -12.09 -0.14 10.66
C LYS A 366 -12.21 -0.97 9.40
N ASP A 367 -12.08 -0.31 8.25
CA ASP A 367 -11.68 -1.01 7.04
C ASP A 367 -10.53 -1.92 7.46
N GLY A 368 -10.74 -3.22 7.19
CA GLY A 368 -10.02 -4.34 7.76
C GLY A 368 -8.57 -4.02 8.08
N GLY A 369 -8.26 -4.11 9.36
CA GLY A 369 -6.95 -3.78 9.90
C GLY A 369 -6.83 -4.25 11.33
N ARG A 370 -7.10 -5.53 11.56
CA ARG A 370 -6.34 -6.39 12.45
C ARG A 370 -6.35 -7.81 11.92
#